data_AF-A0A537Q4D1-F1
#
_entry.id   AF-A0A537Q4D1-F1
#
_cell.length_a   1.000
_cell.length_b   1.000
_cell.length_c   1.000
_cell.angle_alpha   90.00
_cell.angle_beta   90.00
_cell.angle_gamma   90.00
#
_symmetry.space_group_name_H-M   'P 1'
#
loop_
_entity.id
_entity.type
_entity.pdbx_description
1 polymer ?
#
loop_
_entity_poly.entity_id
_entity_poly.type
_entity_poly.pdbx_seq_one_letter_code
_entity_poly.pdbx_strand_id
1 'polypeptide(L)'
;MIGRVSMLIFCLLASPFGAGQAAHADTLSIKAQLWRDGDKGGITLSQDHMKAGPVEFVVTNTSTDPVNGKMHEFLITPWSAALDGLPYDSANSVVLENELANLEGLEDMLPSATATMRLALRPGEYVVFSNQLPHDYRLGMAHRFTVEP
;
A
#
# COMPACT_ATOMS: atom_id res chain seq x y z
N MET A 1 -15.51 29.76 67.49
CA MET A 1 -16.84 30.40 67.37
C MET A 1 -17.06 30.67 65.89
N ILE A 2 -17.78 29.78 65.19
CA ILE A 2 -19.16 30.01 64.69
C ILE A 2 -19.19 31.31 63.87
N GLY A 3 -19.31 31.33 62.55
CA GLY A 3 -20.01 30.43 61.63
C GLY A 3 -20.86 31.32 60.75
N ARG A 4 -20.87 31.10 59.43
CA ARG A 4 -21.94 31.55 58.53
C ARG A 4 -21.86 30.82 57.21
N VAL A 5 -22.86 29.96 57.03
CA VAL A 5 -23.24 29.26 55.81
C VAL A 5 -23.97 30.26 54.89
N SER A 6 -23.66 30.27 53.61
CA SER A 6 -24.57 30.59 52.50
C SER A 6 -23.88 30.19 51.20
N MET A 7 -24.28 29.08 50.56
CA MET A 7 -25.44 28.94 49.69
C MET A 7 -24.99 29.03 48.21
N LEU A 8 -25.49 28.10 47.40
CA LEU A 8 -25.66 28.21 45.94
C LEU A 8 -24.41 28.06 45.04
N ILE A 9 -24.29 26.93 44.33
CA ILE A 9 -24.77 26.78 42.94
C ILE A 9 -24.43 25.37 42.45
N PHE A 10 -25.48 24.63 42.10
CA PHE A 10 -25.43 23.37 41.37
C PHE A 10 -25.33 23.73 39.88
N CYS A 11 -24.15 23.65 39.27
CA CYS A 11 -24.00 23.74 37.82
C CYS A 11 -23.83 22.32 37.25
N LEU A 12 -24.95 21.71 36.85
CA LEU A 12 -24.95 20.61 35.89
C LEU A 12 -24.37 21.13 34.57
N LEU A 13 -23.13 20.78 34.26
CA LEU A 13 -22.60 20.86 32.89
C LEU A 13 -22.83 19.50 32.23
N ALA A 14 -24.03 19.31 31.69
CA ALA A 14 -24.27 18.29 30.68
C ALA A 14 -23.57 18.75 29.39
N SER A 15 -22.41 18.18 29.12
CA SER A 15 -21.73 18.33 27.83
C SER A 15 -22.08 17.12 26.97
N PRO A 16 -22.92 17.23 25.93
CA PRO A 16 -22.93 16.22 24.88
C PRO A 16 -21.79 16.57 23.92
N PHE A 17 -20.55 16.29 24.31
CA PHE A 17 -19.54 16.04 23.28
C PHE A 17 -19.87 14.66 22.71
N GLY A 18 -20.77 14.66 21.73
CA GLY A 18 -20.86 13.57 20.78
C GLY A 18 -19.49 13.43 20.14
N ALA A 19 -18.71 12.50 20.66
CA ALA A 19 -17.62 11.93 19.89
C ALA A 19 -18.30 11.34 18.66
N GLY A 20 -18.23 12.07 17.54
CA GLY A 20 -18.37 11.44 16.24
C GLY A 20 -17.30 10.37 16.21
N GLN A 21 -17.67 9.12 16.49
CA GLN A 21 -16.89 8.00 16.02
C GLN A 21 -16.84 8.21 14.50
N ALA A 22 -15.68 8.63 14.01
CA ALA A 22 -15.34 8.41 12.62
C ALA A 22 -15.58 6.92 12.42
N ALA A 23 -16.64 6.59 11.67
CA ALA A 23 -16.90 5.23 11.28
C ALA A 23 -15.60 4.77 10.63
N HIS A 24 -14.96 3.77 11.25
CA HIS A 24 -13.97 2.97 10.58
C HIS A 24 -14.76 2.31 9.45
N ALA A 25 -14.81 2.97 8.29
CA ALA A 25 -15.23 2.30 7.09
C ALA A 25 -14.32 1.08 7.00
N ASP A 26 -14.92 -0.11 6.91
CA ASP A 26 -14.21 -1.31 6.50
C ASP A 26 -13.56 -0.98 5.15
N THR A 27 -12.34 -0.46 5.22
CA THR A 27 -11.53 -0.20 4.05
C THR A 27 -11.23 -1.60 3.56
N LEU A 28 -11.88 -2.01 2.48
CA LEU A 28 -11.61 -3.28 1.83
C LEU A 28 -10.14 -3.22 1.39
N SER A 29 -9.26 -3.80 2.20
CA SER A 29 -7.82 -3.80 1.93
C SER A 29 -7.52 -4.75 0.79
N ILE A 30 -6.71 -4.29 -0.16
CA ILE A 30 -6.09 -5.13 -1.18
C ILE A 30 -4.97 -5.91 -0.53
N LYS A 31 -5.04 -7.24 -0.54
CA LYS A 31 -3.89 -8.07 -0.16
C LYS A 31 -2.99 -8.20 -1.38
N ALA A 32 -1.71 -7.89 -1.22
CA ALA A 32 -0.70 -8.10 -2.25
C ALA A 32 0.34 -9.11 -1.73
N GLN A 33 0.61 -10.13 -2.52
CA GLN A 33 1.63 -11.13 -2.24
C GLN A 33 2.77 -10.98 -3.25
N LEU A 34 3.97 -10.71 -2.75
CA LEU A 34 5.22 -10.72 -3.53
C LEU A 34 5.84 -12.09 -3.33
N TRP A 35 5.83 -12.91 -4.38
CA TRP A 35 6.19 -14.33 -4.26
C TRP A 35 7.32 -14.70 -5.20
N ARG A 36 8.05 -15.75 -4.81
CA ARG A 36 9.09 -16.37 -5.61
C ARG A 36 9.08 -17.89 -5.41
N ASP A 37 9.24 -18.61 -6.52
CA ASP A 37 9.42 -20.05 -6.58
C ASP A 37 10.55 -20.37 -7.58
N GLY A 38 11.75 -20.63 -7.03
CA GLY A 38 12.99 -20.71 -7.81
C GLY A 38 13.27 -19.40 -8.58
N ASP A 39 13.42 -19.52 -9.90
CA ASP A 39 13.69 -18.37 -10.78
C ASP A 39 12.41 -17.61 -11.18
N LYS A 40 11.22 -18.14 -10.85
CA LYS A 40 9.94 -17.47 -11.14
C LYS A 40 9.55 -16.58 -9.98
N GLY A 41 9.08 -15.39 -10.28
CA GLY A 41 8.45 -14.50 -9.31
C GLY A 41 7.15 -13.92 -9.85
N GLY A 42 6.35 -13.36 -8.96
CA GLY A 42 5.21 -12.56 -9.37
C GLY A 42 4.61 -11.75 -8.23
N ILE A 43 3.62 -10.95 -8.61
CA ILE A 43 2.77 -10.21 -7.69
C ILE A 43 1.34 -10.72 -7.87
N THR A 44 0.72 -11.13 -6.77
CA THR A 44 -0.70 -11.54 -6.75
C THR A 44 -1.49 -10.55 -5.91
N LEU A 45 -2.49 -9.92 -6.50
CA LEU A 45 -3.43 -9.05 -5.79
C LEU A 45 -4.72 -9.82 -5.49
N SER A 46 -5.35 -9.55 -4.35
CA SER A 46 -6.67 -10.13 -4.02
C SER A 46 -7.79 -9.63 -4.92
N GLN A 47 -7.62 -8.43 -5.49
CA GLN A 47 -8.40 -7.88 -6.58
C GLN A 47 -7.51 -6.89 -7.34
N ASP A 48 -7.69 -6.83 -8.64
CA ASP A 48 -6.90 -6.01 -9.58
C ASP A 48 -7.60 -4.69 -9.94
N HIS A 49 -8.72 -4.39 -9.30
CA HIS A 49 -9.47 -3.16 -9.50
C HIS A 49 -10.18 -2.71 -8.23
N MET A 50 -10.51 -1.42 -8.16
CA MET A 50 -11.34 -0.86 -7.11
C MET A 50 -11.73 0.60 -7.39
N LYS A 51 -12.64 1.15 -6.58
CA LYS A 51 -13.09 2.55 -6.70
C LYS A 51 -12.00 3.53 -6.29
N ALA A 52 -12.00 4.69 -6.94
CA ALA A 52 -11.14 5.81 -6.60
C ALA A 52 -11.38 6.30 -5.16
N GLY A 53 -10.32 6.83 -4.56
CA GLY A 53 -10.32 7.29 -3.17
C GLY A 53 -9.23 6.60 -2.34
N PRO A 54 -9.40 6.55 -1.01
CA PRO A 54 -8.47 5.88 -0.11
C PRO A 54 -8.42 4.37 -0.38
N VAL A 55 -7.20 3.87 -0.52
CA VAL A 55 -6.87 2.48 -0.83
C VAL A 55 -5.89 1.99 0.21
N GLU A 56 -6.15 0.83 0.79
CA GLU A 56 -5.19 0.16 1.66
C GLU A 56 -4.63 -1.08 0.97
N PHE A 57 -3.31 -1.16 0.84
CA PHE A 57 -2.60 -2.37 0.46
C PHE A 57 -1.98 -3.01 1.69
N VAL A 58 -2.32 -4.26 1.96
CA VAL A 58 -1.61 -5.12 2.91
C VAL A 58 -0.69 -6.01 2.09
N VAL A 59 0.59 -5.67 2.09
CA VAL A 59 1.62 -6.29 1.26
C VAL A 59 2.41 -7.28 2.09
N THR A 60 2.58 -8.50 1.59
CA THR A 60 3.41 -9.54 2.22
C THR A 60 4.42 -10.04 1.21
N ASN A 61 5.70 -10.02 1.57
CA ASN A 61 6.72 -10.83 0.89
C ASN A 61 6.59 -12.27 1.38
N THR A 62 6.13 -13.16 0.51
CA THR A 62 5.85 -14.56 0.87
C THR A 62 7.07 -15.46 0.76
N SER A 63 8.25 -14.92 0.42
CA SER A 63 9.50 -15.65 0.57
C SER A 63 9.69 -16.02 2.05
N THR A 64 9.91 -17.30 2.33
CA THR A 64 9.97 -17.81 3.72
C THR A 64 11.38 -18.12 4.21
N ASP A 65 12.35 -18.27 3.31
CA ASP A 65 13.74 -18.55 3.68
C ASP A 65 14.43 -17.23 4.09
N PRO A 66 14.88 -17.06 5.34
CA PRO A 66 15.54 -15.82 5.79
C PRO A 66 16.98 -15.69 5.28
N VAL A 67 17.58 -16.74 4.72
CA VAL A 67 18.95 -16.77 4.20
C VAL A 67 18.97 -16.66 2.68
N ASN A 68 18.09 -17.39 1.99
CA ASN A 68 18.04 -17.44 0.53
C ASN A 68 16.84 -16.73 -0.07
N GLY A 69 15.83 -16.40 0.75
CA GLY A 69 14.66 -15.66 0.32
C GLY A 69 15.06 -14.30 -0.19
N LYS A 70 14.38 -13.87 -1.25
CA LYS A 70 14.67 -12.61 -1.89
C LYS A 70 13.86 -11.50 -1.25
N MET A 71 14.49 -10.34 -1.14
CA MET A 71 13.77 -9.10 -0.89
C MET A 71 12.93 -8.78 -2.12
N HIS A 72 11.85 -8.06 -1.91
CA HIS A 72 10.99 -7.57 -2.97
C HIS A 72 10.52 -6.17 -2.63
N GLU A 73 10.08 -5.47 -3.65
CA GLU A 73 9.44 -4.16 -3.50
C GLU A 73 7.99 -4.26 -3.97
N PHE A 74 7.16 -3.41 -3.39
CA PHE A 74 5.85 -3.11 -3.93
C PHE A 74 5.86 -1.66 -4.38
N LEU A 75 6.05 -1.43 -5.67
CA LEU A 75 6.03 -0.11 -6.27
C LEU A 75 4.75 0.03 -7.10
N ILE A 76 4.11 1.20 -7.06
CA ILE A 76 2.92 1.51 -7.85
C ILE A 76 3.07 2.88 -8.51
N THR A 77 2.72 2.95 -9.80
CA THR A 77 2.71 4.20 -10.57
C THR A 77 1.54 4.19 -11.57
N PRO A 78 0.95 5.35 -11.92
CA PRO A 78 0.06 5.46 -13.06
C PRO A 78 0.74 4.95 -14.34
N TRP A 79 0.06 4.05 -15.06
CA TRP A 79 0.58 3.46 -16.30
C TRP A 79 -0.53 2.86 -17.17
N SER A 80 -0.82 3.52 -18.30
CA SER A 80 -1.84 3.08 -19.25
C SER A 80 -1.28 2.34 -20.47
N ALA A 81 0.04 2.35 -20.68
CA ALA A 81 0.67 1.64 -21.79
C ALA A 81 0.80 0.13 -21.50
N ALA A 82 1.46 -0.59 -22.41
CA ALA A 82 1.73 -2.02 -22.25
C ALA A 82 2.50 -2.31 -20.95
N LEU A 83 2.19 -3.43 -20.29
CA LEU A 83 2.71 -3.73 -18.95
C LEU A 83 4.22 -3.89 -18.94
N ASP A 84 4.84 -4.28 -20.07
CA ASP A 84 6.27 -4.45 -20.32
C ASP A 84 6.96 -3.19 -20.89
N GLY A 85 6.24 -2.07 -20.96
CA GLY A 85 6.70 -0.82 -21.57
C GLY A 85 7.31 0.20 -20.62
N LEU A 86 7.53 -0.11 -19.34
CA LEU A 86 8.15 0.85 -18.42
C LEU A 86 9.57 1.22 -18.90
N PRO A 87 10.03 2.47 -18.67
CA PRO A 87 11.42 2.86 -18.91
C PRO A 87 12.37 1.87 -18.23
N TYR A 88 13.34 1.34 -18.98
CA TYR A 88 14.15 0.21 -18.52
C TYR A 88 15.61 0.38 -18.90
N ASP A 89 16.48 0.24 -17.90
CA ASP A 89 17.91 0.15 -18.07
C ASP A 89 18.30 -1.29 -18.42
N SER A 90 18.64 -1.53 -19.68
CA SER A 90 19.06 -2.86 -20.14
C SER A 90 20.43 -3.29 -19.63
N ALA A 91 21.28 -2.36 -19.17
CA ALA A 91 22.61 -2.69 -18.66
C ALA A 91 22.53 -3.24 -17.23
N ASN A 92 21.68 -2.63 -16.40
CA ASN A 92 21.46 -3.04 -15.01
C ASN A 92 20.23 -3.95 -14.83
N SER A 93 19.45 -4.12 -15.89
CA SER A 93 18.26 -4.97 -15.93
C SER A 93 17.15 -4.54 -14.97
N VAL A 94 16.98 -3.24 -14.78
CA VAL A 94 16.00 -2.64 -13.86
C VAL A 94 15.17 -1.57 -14.54
N VAL A 95 13.99 -1.29 -14.01
CA VAL A 95 13.17 -0.13 -14.38
C VAL A 95 13.87 1.15 -13.93
N LEU A 96 13.80 2.19 -14.75
CA LEU A 96 14.30 3.53 -14.44
C LEU A 96 13.24 4.29 -13.63
N GLU A 97 13.21 4.05 -12.33
CA GLU A 97 12.19 4.59 -11.41
C GLU A 97 12.10 6.12 -11.40
N ASN A 98 13.23 6.80 -11.60
CA ASN A 98 13.31 8.26 -11.68
C ASN A 98 12.61 8.85 -12.92
N GLU A 99 12.25 8.03 -13.90
CA GLU A 99 11.47 8.43 -15.07
C GLU A 99 9.96 8.18 -14.88
N LEU A 100 9.54 7.62 -13.74
CA LEU A 100 8.14 7.34 -13.42
C LEU A 100 7.53 8.50 -12.62
N ALA A 101 6.34 8.94 -13.06
CA ALA A 101 5.64 10.03 -12.41
C ALA A 101 4.70 9.52 -11.31
N ASN A 102 4.82 10.07 -10.09
CA ASN A 102 4.03 9.67 -8.92
C ASN A 102 4.23 8.19 -8.54
N LEU A 103 5.49 7.74 -8.59
CA LEU A 103 5.88 6.45 -8.04
C LEU A 103 5.76 6.49 -6.51
N GLU A 104 5.03 5.54 -5.94
CA GLU A 104 4.92 5.31 -4.50
C GLU A 104 5.13 3.83 -4.20
N GLY A 105 5.56 3.48 -3.00
CA GLY A 105 5.78 2.07 -2.71
C GLY A 105 6.37 1.74 -1.35
N LEU A 106 6.60 0.45 -1.17
CA LEU A 106 7.32 -0.16 -0.06
C LEU A 106 8.59 -0.77 -0.62
N GLU A 107 9.73 -0.24 -0.18
CA GLU A 107 11.05 -0.69 -0.59
C GLU A 107 11.60 -1.78 0.33
N ASP A 108 12.56 -2.56 -0.16
CA ASP A 108 13.40 -3.45 0.64
C ASP A 108 12.61 -4.39 1.59
N MET A 109 11.48 -4.95 1.13
CA MET A 109 10.70 -5.84 1.97
C MET A 109 11.42 -7.18 2.17
N LEU A 110 11.91 -7.40 3.38
CA LEU A 110 12.54 -8.65 3.80
C LEU A 110 11.61 -9.87 3.60
N PRO A 111 12.18 -11.09 3.44
CA PRO A 111 11.40 -12.32 3.47
C PRO A 111 10.45 -12.38 4.67
N SER A 112 9.21 -12.82 4.43
CA SER A 112 8.11 -12.92 5.41
C SER A 112 7.63 -11.58 6.01
N ALA A 113 8.21 -10.44 5.59
CA ALA A 113 7.73 -9.15 6.04
C ALA A 113 6.32 -8.87 5.52
N THR A 114 5.51 -8.26 6.38
CA THR A 114 4.20 -7.70 6.02
C THR A 114 4.16 -6.24 6.42
N ALA A 115 3.69 -5.40 5.51
CA ALA A 115 3.54 -3.98 5.72
C ALA A 115 2.23 -3.48 5.10
N THR A 116 1.73 -2.35 5.60
CA THR A 116 0.52 -1.71 5.09
C THR A 116 0.87 -0.36 4.50
N MET A 117 0.41 -0.12 3.27
CA MET A 117 0.52 1.18 2.59
C MET A 117 -0.89 1.71 2.30
N ARG A 118 -1.13 3.00 2.56
CA ARG A 118 -2.41 3.65 2.27
C ARG A 118 -2.20 4.78 1.29
N LEU A 119 -2.90 4.73 0.16
CA LEU A 119 -2.79 5.69 -0.94
C LEU A 119 -4.15 6.30 -1.24
N ALA A 120 -4.19 7.54 -1.72
CA ALA A 120 -5.40 8.13 -2.29
C ALA A 120 -5.30 8.07 -3.82
N LEU A 121 -5.86 7.02 -4.43
CA LEU A 121 -5.74 6.80 -5.87
C LEU A 121 -6.87 7.48 -6.64
N ARG A 122 -6.50 8.06 -7.79
CA ARG A 122 -7.45 8.68 -8.74
C ARG A 122 -7.88 7.65 -9.78
N PRO A 123 -9.02 7.84 -10.46
CA PRO A 123 -9.40 6.96 -11.56
C PRO A 123 -8.30 6.86 -12.62
N GLY A 124 -8.00 5.66 -13.08
CA GLY A 124 -6.95 5.41 -14.06
C GLY A 124 -6.35 4.00 -14.00
N GLU A 125 -5.42 3.77 -14.90
CA GLU A 125 -4.64 2.53 -14.99
C GLU A 125 -3.32 2.70 -14.24
N TYR A 126 -2.94 1.67 -13.50
CA TYR A 126 -1.71 1.61 -12.73
C TYR A 126 -0.97 0.32 -13.04
N VAL A 127 0.35 0.35 -12.85
CA VAL A 127 1.17 -0.84 -12.72
C VAL A 127 1.67 -0.94 -11.29
N VAL A 128 1.58 -2.15 -10.74
CA VAL A 128 2.28 -2.56 -9.54
C VAL A 128 3.45 -3.43 -9.97
N PHE A 129 4.66 -3.22 -9.45
CA PHE A 129 5.83 -4.00 -9.82
C PHE A 129 6.86 -4.07 -8.69
N SER A 130 7.84 -4.98 -8.84
CA SER A 130 9.05 -5.02 -8.02
C SER A 130 10.24 -4.69 -8.91
N ASN A 131 11.16 -3.86 -8.42
CA ASN A 131 12.42 -3.53 -9.10
C ASN A 131 13.66 -3.97 -8.31
N GLN A 132 13.47 -4.57 -7.13
CA GLN A 132 14.52 -4.97 -6.20
C GLN A 132 15.68 -5.75 -6.84
N LEU A 133 15.37 -6.71 -7.72
CA LEU A 133 16.38 -7.57 -8.33
C LEU A 133 16.41 -7.37 -9.85
N PRO A 134 17.60 -7.51 -10.46
CA PRO A 134 17.74 -7.56 -11.91
C PRO A 134 16.73 -8.51 -12.54
N HIS A 135 16.04 -8.01 -13.57
CA HIS A 135 15.02 -8.69 -14.37
C HIS A 135 13.65 -8.94 -13.70
N ASP A 136 13.44 -8.64 -12.42
CA ASP A 136 12.17 -8.93 -11.73
C ASP A 136 10.95 -8.47 -12.51
N TYR A 137 10.92 -7.19 -12.86
CA TYR A 137 9.86 -6.58 -13.66
C TYR A 137 9.59 -7.36 -14.96
N ARG A 138 10.64 -7.66 -15.74
CA ARG A 138 10.52 -8.36 -17.03
C ARG A 138 10.22 -9.85 -16.90
N LEU A 139 10.48 -10.44 -15.75
CA LEU A 139 10.20 -11.85 -15.45
C LEU A 139 8.84 -12.07 -14.80
N GLY A 140 7.98 -11.04 -14.75
CA GLY A 140 6.59 -11.16 -14.33
C GLY A 140 6.29 -10.64 -12.94
N MET A 141 7.25 -10.00 -12.25
CA MET A 141 6.97 -9.20 -11.04
C MET A 141 6.32 -7.85 -11.40
N ALA A 142 5.25 -7.91 -12.19
CA ALA A 142 4.45 -6.77 -12.60
C ALA A 142 2.99 -7.19 -12.72
N HIS A 143 2.07 -6.32 -12.30
CA HIS A 143 0.64 -6.56 -12.36
C HIS A 143 -0.10 -5.27 -12.67
N ARG A 144 -1.17 -5.36 -13.47
CA ARG A 144 -2.04 -4.21 -13.74
C ARG A 144 -2.97 -4.02 -12.54
N PHE A 145 -3.26 -2.76 -12.25
CA PHE A 145 -4.24 -2.39 -11.24
C PHE A 145 -5.11 -1.24 -11.76
N THR A 146 -6.43 -1.39 -11.69
CA THR A 146 -7.39 -0.45 -12.28
C THR A 146 -8.13 0.32 -11.20
N VAL A 147 -8.12 1.63 -11.27
CA VAL A 147 -8.90 2.47 -10.37
C VAL A 147 -10.08 3.04 -11.14
N GLU A 148 -11.27 2.62 -10.75
CA GLU A 148 -12.51 3.03 -11.38
C GLU A 148 -13.02 4.37 -10.82
N PRO A 149 -13.79 5.13 -11.62
CA PRO A 149 -14.57 6.27 -11.11
C PRO A 149 -15.53 5.89 -9.99
#